data_AF-A0A7X0RZY7-F1
#
_entry.id   AF-A0A7X0RZY7-F1
#
_cell.length_a   1.000
_cell.length_b   1.000
_cell.length_c   1.000
_cell.angle_alpha   90.00
_cell.angle_beta   90.00
_cell.angle_gamma   90.00
#
_symmetry.space_group_name_H-M   'P 1'
#
loop_
_entity.id
_entity.type
_entity.pdbx_description
1 polymer ?
#
loop_
_entity_poly.entity_id
_entity_poly.type
_entity_poly.pdbx_seq_one_letter_code
_entity_poly.pdbx_strand_id
1 'polypeptide(L)'
;MVQQDAVSSRDARALAKYKLPNEKRPSTRGDVLLEMLEAVASQETAISHFLHAEAMKIQAFTGPDGEFPTAPSNQQINEFQTSVTRMIESLADIQRLMLRTVECAQSLLNDRERADDDE
;
A
#
# COMPACT_ATOMS: atom_id res chain seq x y z
N MET A 1 -20.56 -37.30 19.52
CA MET A 1 -20.35 -37.46 18.08
C MET A 1 -20.49 -36.07 17.47
N VAL A 2 -19.39 -35.37 17.24
CA VAL A 2 -19.38 -34.05 16.58
C VAL A 2 -18.47 -34.20 15.37
N GLN A 3 -19.08 -34.08 14.19
CA GLN A 3 -18.42 -34.14 12.89
C GLN A 3 -17.40 -33.01 12.78
N GLN A 4 -16.16 -33.39 12.50
CA GLN A 4 -15.12 -32.47 12.04
C GLN A 4 -15.39 -32.17 10.57
N ASP A 5 -15.78 -30.93 10.27
CA ASP A 5 -15.81 -30.44 8.89
C ASP A 5 -14.38 -30.33 8.38
N ALA A 6 -14.06 -31.20 7.42
CA ALA A 6 -12.82 -31.22 6.69
C ALA A 6 -12.74 -29.98 5.80
N VAL A 7 -12.11 -28.93 6.29
CA VAL A 7 -11.68 -27.79 5.47
C VAL A 7 -10.74 -28.33 4.38
N SER A 8 -11.16 -28.10 3.14
CA SER A 8 -10.57 -28.61 1.91
C SER A 8 -9.05 -28.36 1.85
N SER A 9 -8.29 -29.45 1.76
CA SER A 9 -6.82 -29.51 1.62
C SER A 9 -6.24 -28.62 0.50
N ARG A 10 -7.06 -28.16 -0.45
CA ARG A 10 -6.64 -27.23 -1.51
C ARG A 10 -6.47 -25.78 -1.01
N ASP A 11 -7.27 -25.32 -0.05
CA ASP A 11 -7.21 -23.94 0.45
C ASP A 11 -6.07 -23.74 1.45
N ALA A 12 -5.71 -24.79 2.19
CA ALA A 12 -4.54 -24.77 3.08
C ALA A 12 -3.23 -24.53 2.32
N ARG A 13 -3.14 -24.95 1.06
CA ARG A 13 -1.94 -24.80 0.22
C ARG A 13 -1.81 -23.40 -0.39
N ALA A 14 -2.94 -22.71 -0.63
CA ALA A 14 -2.96 -21.31 -1.04
C ALA A 14 -2.61 -20.37 0.13
N LEU A 15 -3.10 -20.68 1.33
CA LEU A 15 -2.73 -19.96 2.56
C LEU A 15 -1.28 -20.22 2.99
N ALA A 16 -0.71 -21.38 2.65
CA ALA A 16 0.72 -21.66 2.89
C ALA A 16 1.69 -20.85 2.00
N LYS A 17 1.19 -20.16 0.96
CA LYS A 17 2.01 -19.25 0.14
C LYS A 17 2.18 -17.88 0.81
N TYR A 18 1.28 -17.54 1.74
CA TYR A 18 1.47 -16.51 2.76
C TYR A 18 2.01 -17.16 4.03
N LYS A 19 3.11 -17.92 3.91
CA LYS A 19 4.00 -18.07 5.05
C LYS A 19 4.50 -16.66 5.35
N LEU A 20 3.93 -16.00 6.35
CA LEU A 20 4.63 -14.93 7.04
C LEU A 20 6.05 -15.47 7.28
N PRO A 21 7.10 -14.75 6.86
CA PRO A 21 8.46 -15.18 7.09
C PRO A 21 8.61 -15.62 8.54
N ASN A 22 9.51 -16.55 8.80
CA ASN A 22 9.83 -17.03 10.13
C ASN A 22 10.60 -15.93 10.91
N GLU A 23 10.03 -14.74 10.94
CA GLU A 23 10.54 -13.54 11.58
C GLU A 23 10.28 -13.66 13.07
N LYS A 24 11.33 -13.36 13.84
CA LYS A 24 11.22 -13.21 15.28
C LYS A 24 10.04 -12.29 15.52
N ARG A 25 9.00 -12.77 16.22
CA ARG A 25 7.92 -11.88 16.66
C ARG A 25 8.56 -10.68 17.33
N PRO A 26 8.14 -9.46 17.00
CA PRO A 26 8.73 -8.26 17.59
C PRO A 26 8.74 -8.42 19.11
N SER A 27 9.95 -8.43 19.67
CA SER A 27 10.19 -8.73 21.08
C SER A 27 9.82 -7.55 21.97
N THR A 28 9.79 -6.35 21.39
CA THR A 28 9.47 -5.10 22.05
C THR A 28 8.48 -4.27 21.23
N ARG A 29 7.78 -3.33 21.86
CA ARG A 29 6.94 -2.35 21.14
C ARG A 29 7.74 -1.48 20.17
N GLY A 30 9.03 -1.24 20.45
CA GLY A 30 9.93 -0.52 19.54
C GLY A 30 10.17 -1.30 18.24
N ASP A 31 10.30 -2.63 18.35
CA ASP A 31 10.41 -3.51 17.18
C ASP A 31 9.12 -3.46 16.34
N VAL A 32 7.94 -3.43 16.97
CA VAL A 32 6.65 -3.29 16.27
C VAL A 32 6.58 -1.96 15.49
N LEU A 33 6.99 -0.85 16.12
CA LEU A 33 7.02 0.45 15.46
C LEU A 33 7.98 0.45 14.27
N LEU A 34 9.16 -0.13 14.45
CA LEU A 34 10.17 -0.22 13.41
C LEU A 34 9.63 -1.01 12.21
N GLU A 35 9.02 -2.18 12.45
CA GLU A 35 8.36 -2.99 11.42
C GLU A 35 7.25 -2.22 10.70
N MET A 36 6.44 -1.43 11.43
CA MET A 36 5.40 -0.59 10.84
C MET A 36 5.98 0.50 9.94
N LEU A 37 7.04 1.18 10.39
CA LEU A 37 7.72 2.21 9.60
C LEU A 37 8.41 1.63 8.36
N GLU A 38 9.01 0.44 8.48
CA GLU A 38 9.58 -0.30 7.35
C GLU A 38 8.50 -0.69 6.33
N ALA A 39 7.32 -1.13 6.80
CA ALA A 39 6.19 -1.43 5.93
C ALA A 39 5.70 -0.17 5.18
N VAL A 40 5.60 0.97 5.87
CA VAL A 40 5.24 2.26 5.26
C VAL A 40 6.30 2.68 4.24
N ALA A 41 7.58 2.57 4.54
CA ALA A 41 8.66 2.91 3.62
C ALA A 41 8.66 2.02 2.36
N SER A 42 8.37 0.72 2.53
CA SER A 42 8.21 -0.23 1.42
C SER A 42 7.03 0.14 0.51
N GLN A 43 5.89 0.54 1.11
CA GLN A 43 4.73 1.02 0.37
C GLN A 43 5.02 2.33 -0.39
N GLU A 44 5.75 3.26 0.22
CA GLU A 44 6.13 4.51 -0.45
C GLU A 44 7.03 4.26 -1.67
N THR A 45 7.94 3.30 -1.56
CA THR A 45 8.76 2.85 -2.69
C THR A 45 7.88 2.29 -3.82
N ALA A 46 6.87 1.48 -3.49
CA ALA A 46 5.93 0.97 -4.48
C ALA A 46 5.11 2.09 -5.15
N ILE A 47 4.64 3.08 -4.39
CA ILE A 47 3.92 4.26 -4.91
C ILE A 47 4.81 5.02 -5.89
N SER A 48 6.09 5.20 -5.59
CA SER A 48 7.02 5.88 -6.51
C SER A 48 7.13 5.17 -7.86
N HIS A 49 7.15 3.83 -7.86
CA HIS A 49 7.15 3.04 -9.09
C HIS A 49 5.83 3.20 -9.87
N PHE A 50 4.68 3.25 -9.19
CA PHE A 50 3.40 3.49 -9.85
C PHE A 50 3.34 4.88 -10.50
N LEU A 51 3.79 5.92 -9.78
CA LEU A 51 3.85 7.28 -10.33
C LEU A 51 4.77 7.36 -11.54
N HIS A 52 5.94 6.72 -11.47
CA HIS A 52 6.88 6.67 -12.58
C HIS A 52 6.28 5.95 -13.80
N ALA A 53 5.64 4.80 -13.60
CA ALA A 53 4.98 4.07 -14.67
C ALA A 53 3.84 4.87 -15.32
N GLU A 54 3.02 5.56 -14.52
CA GLU A 54 1.94 6.40 -15.05
C GLU A 54 2.51 7.62 -15.80
N ALA A 55 3.60 8.22 -15.33
CA ALA A 55 4.28 9.30 -16.04
C ALA A 55 4.83 8.84 -17.40
N MET A 56 5.45 7.65 -17.47
CA MET A 56 5.89 7.06 -18.75
C MET A 56 4.71 6.83 -19.70
N LYS A 57 3.59 6.35 -19.19
CA LYS A 57 2.37 6.13 -19.97
C LYS A 57 1.78 7.44 -20.48
N ILE A 58 1.74 8.49 -19.65
CA ILE A 58 1.34 9.84 -20.06
C ILE A 58 2.25 10.34 -21.18
N GLN A 59 3.57 10.28 -20.99
CA GLN A 59 4.53 10.71 -22.00
C GLN A 59 4.37 9.94 -23.32
N ALA A 60 4.16 8.62 -23.27
CA ALA A 60 3.91 7.81 -24.46
C ALA A 60 2.59 8.18 -25.16
N PHE A 61 1.57 8.58 -24.40
CA PHE A 61 0.26 8.98 -24.92
C PHE A 61 0.30 10.39 -25.52
N THR A 62 0.93 11.35 -24.85
CA THR A 62 0.98 12.76 -25.28
C THR A 62 2.08 13.03 -26.30
N GLY A 63 3.15 12.23 -26.31
CA GLY A 63 4.39 12.58 -27.00
C GLY A 63 5.22 13.61 -26.22
N PRO A 64 6.52 13.77 -26.57
CA PRO A 64 7.42 14.77 -25.99
C PRO A 64 6.92 16.22 -26.07
N ASP A 65 6.22 16.60 -27.14
CA ASP A 65 5.78 17.98 -27.42
C ASP A 65 4.25 18.12 -27.44
N GLY A 66 3.52 17.12 -26.94
CA GLY A 66 2.05 17.11 -26.94
C GLY A 66 1.44 16.82 -28.31
N GLU A 67 2.20 16.20 -29.22
CA GLU A 67 1.77 15.90 -30.58
C GLU A 67 0.76 14.73 -30.69
N PHE A 68 0.57 13.98 -29.60
CA PHE A 68 -0.25 12.77 -29.55
C PHE A 68 0.07 11.78 -30.68
N PRO A 69 1.15 10.99 -30.57
CA PRO A 69 1.71 10.20 -31.68
C PRO A 69 0.74 9.20 -32.32
N THR A 70 -0.31 8.78 -31.62
CA THR A 70 -1.34 7.86 -32.14
C THR A 70 -2.58 8.56 -32.69
N ALA A 71 -2.59 9.90 -32.74
CA ALA A 71 -3.74 10.73 -33.15
C ALA A 71 -5.07 10.28 -32.50
N PRO A 72 -5.16 10.22 -31.15
CA PRO A 72 -6.35 9.80 -30.44
C PRO A 72 -7.50 10.80 -30.66
N SER A 73 -8.73 10.30 -30.58
CA SER A 73 -9.91 11.15 -30.56
C SER A 73 -10.03 11.90 -29.22
N ASN A 74 -10.78 13.00 -29.20
CA ASN A 74 -11.08 13.71 -27.95
C ASN A 74 -11.74 12.81 -26.89
N GLN A 75 -12.53 11.83 -27.33
CA GLN A 75 -13.11 10.83 -26.42
C GLN A 75 -12.02 9.98 -25.76
N GLN A 76 -11.06 9.48 -26.54
CA GLN A 76 -9.94 8.69 -26.02
C GLN A 76 -9.05 9.53 -25.09
N ILE A 77 -8.85 10.81 -25.39
CA ILE A 77 -8.12 11.75 -24.51
C ILE A 77 -8.85 11.88 -23.17
N ASN A 78 -10.17 12.10 -23.18
CA ASN A 78 -10.96 12.23 -21.95
C ASN A 78 -10.97 10.93 -21.13
N GLU A 79 -11.10 9.78 -21.80
CA GLU A 79 -11.03 8.47 -21.15
C GLU A 79 -9.66 8.23 -20.51
N PHE A 80 -8.58 8.58 -21.21
CA PHE A 80 -7.22 8.51 -20.70
C PHE A 80 -7.02 9.40 -19.46
N GLN A 81 -7.42 10.67 -19.55
CA GLN A 81 -7.34 11.62 -18.42
C GLN A 81 -8.13 11.13 -17.22
N THR A 82 -9.34 10.61 -17.43
CA THR A 82 -10.16 10.03 -16.36
C THR A 82 -9.46 8.85 -15.71
N SER A 83 -8.80 7.98 -16.49
CA SER A 83 -8.02 6.87 -15.96
C SER A 83 -6.84 7.34 -15.10
N VAL A 84 -6.10 8.35 -15.57
CA VAL A 84 -4.96 8.92 -14.82
C VAL A 84 -5.44 9.52 -13.50
N THR A 85 -6.51 10.32 -13.53
CA THR A 85 -7.09 10.94 -12.34
C THR A 85 -7.47 9.90 -11.30
N ARG A 86 -8.20 8.84 -11.70
CA ARG A 86 -8.60 7.76 -10.78
C ARG A 86 -7.42 7.04 -10.14
N MET A 87 -6.35 6.84 -10.91
CA MET A 87 -5.13 6.22 -10.40
C MET A 87 -4.48 7.12 -9.34
N ILE A 88 -4.33 8.42 -9.62
CA ILE A 88 -3.74 9.39 -8.68
C ILE A 88 -4.59 9.52 -7.41
N GLU A 89 -5.93 9.58 -7.55
CA GLU A 89 -6.86 9.62 -6.42
C GLU A 89 -6.69 8.39 -5.52
N SER A 90 -6.58 7.20 -6.12
CA SER A 90 -6.37 5.95 -5.39
C SER A 90 -5.03 5.92 -4.64
N LEU A 91 -3.94 6.42 -5.27
CA LEU A 91 -2.64 6.55 -4.61
C LEU A 91 -2.69 7.56 -3.45
N ALA A 92 -3.41 8.67 -3.62
CA ALA A 92 -3.59 9.65 -2.55
C ALA A 92 -4.35 9.07 -1.35
N ASP A 93 -5.36 8.23 -1.60
CA ASP A 93 -6.07 7.53 -0.52
C ASP A 93 -5.16 6.55 0.23
N ILE A 94 -4.27 5.83 -0.48
CA ILE A 94 -3.27 4.97 0.14
C ILE A 94 -2.31 5.80 1.02
N GLN A 95 -1.80 6.93 0.53
CA GLN A 95 -0.93 7.80 1.32
C GLN A 95 -1.62 8.34 2.58
N ARG A 96 -2.91 8.71 2.49
CA ARG A 96 -3.70 9.11 3.67
C ARG A 96 -3.81 7.99 4.70
N LEU A 97 -4.02 6.75 4.27
CA LEU A 97 -4.10 5.60 5.16
C LEU A 97 -2.75 5.31 5.83
N MET A 98 -1.65 5.43 5.08
CA MET A 98 -0.29 5.27 5.61
C MET A 98 0.02 6.30 6.70
N LEU A 99 -0.31 7.58 6.47
CA LEU A 99 -0.15 8.64 7.48
C LEU A 99 -0.92 8.31 8.76
N ARG A 100 -2.19 7.92 8.64
CA ARG A 100 -2.99 7.49 9.81
C ARG A 100 -2.39 6.29 10.52
N THR A 101 -1.79 5.36 9.78
CA THR A 101 -1.12 4.19 10.37
C THR A 101 0.07 4.62 11.23
N VAL A 102 0.87 5.57 10.74
CA VAL A 102 1.98 6.15 11.51
C VAL A 102 1.47 6.93 12.73
N GLU A 103 0.43 7.73 12.59
CA GLU A 103 -0.19 8.49 13.70
C GLU A 103 -0.73 7.54 14.78
N CYS A 104 -1.43 6.47 14.40
CA CYS A 104 -1.89 5.44 15.33
C CYS A 104 -0.71 4.76 16.04
N ALA A 105 0.36 4.44 15.31
CA ALA A 105 1.56 3.85 15.89
C ALA A 105 2.23 4.79 16.91
N GLN A 106 2.30 6.09 16.61
CA GLN A 106 2.81 7.12 17.54
C GLN A 106 1.91 7.29 18.77
N SER A 107 0.58 7.32 18.61
CA SER A 107 -0.36 7.42 19.73
C SER A 107 -0.16 6.27 20.73
N LEU A 108 0.00 5.04 20.23
CA LEU A 108 0.24 3.86 21.07
C LEU A 108 1.56 3.93 21.86
N LEU A 109 2.52 4.72 21.40
CA LEU A 109 3.77 4.99 22.12
C LEU A 109 3.56 6.08 23.18
N ASN A 110 2.87 7.17 22.83
CA ASN A 110 2.69 8.32 23.72
C ASN A 110 1.75 8.03 24.89
N ASP A 111 0.74 7.16 24.70
CA ASP A 111 -0.14 6.70 25.80
C ASP A 111 0.63 5.90 26.88
N ARG A 112 1.90 5.55 26.64
CA ARG A 112 2.77 4.84 27.59
C ARG A 112 3.51 5.77 28.53
N GLU A 113 4.00 6.93 28.07
CA GLU A 113 4.74 7.88 28.92
C GLU A 113 3.89 8.36 30.10
N ARG A 114 2.58 8.49 29.92
CA ARG A 114 1.66 8.89 30.99
C ARG A 114 1.34 7.80 32.02
N ALA A 115 1.52 6.52 31.68
CA ALA A 115 1.21 5.42 32.59
C ALA A 115 2.39 5.07 33.52
N ASP A 116 3.62 5.36 33.08
CA ASP A 116 4.84 5.10 33.86
C ASP A 116 5.22 6.28 34.79
N ASP A 117 4.58 7.46 34.64
CA ASP A 117 4.80 8.67 35.47
C ASP A 117 3.85 8.79 36.69
N ASP A 118 2.83 7.92 36.80
CA ASP A 118 1.81 7.92 37.87
C ASP A 118 2.09 6.90 39.01
N GLU A 119 3.25 6.23 39.02
CA GLU A 119 3.77 5.37 40.12
C GLU A 119 4.89 6.03 40.93
#